data_AF-A0A7J9W5Q3-F1
#
_entry.id   AF-A0A7J9W5Q3-F1
#
_cell.length_a   1.000
_cell.length_b   1.000
_cell.length_c   1.000
_cell.angle_alpha   90.00
_cell.angle_beta   90.00
_cell.angle_gamma   90.00
#
_symmetry.space_group_name_H-M   'P 1'
#
loop_
_entity.id
_entity.type
_entity.pdbx_description
1 polymer ?
#
loop_
_entity_poly.entity_id
_entity_poly.type
_entity_poly.pdbx_seq_one_letter_code
_entity_poly.pdbx_strand_id
1 'polypeptide(L)' 'MTQPHLDDGLPPLAAPDASDDERARAIVARMVARFGAPSIEDYRRVYEQSGMPWPGGDEIRRRHPVDPPTA' A
#
# COMPACT_ATOMS: atom_id res chain seq x y z
N MET A 1 13.42 -6.40 -24.19
CA MET A 1 14.23 -6.70 -22.99
C MET A 1 13.26 -7.13 -21.90
N THR A 2 13.02 -8.43 -21.77
CA THR A 2 12.09 -8.97 -20.76
C THR A 2 12.84 -9.01 -19.44
N GLN A 3 12.27 -8.46 -18.36
CA GLN A 3 12.73 -8.71 -17.00
C GLN A 3 11.83 -9.79 -16.37
N PRO A 4 11.99 -11.10 -16.68
CA PRO A 4 11.09 -12.14 -16.20
C PRO A 4 11.39 -12.60 -14.76
N HIS A 5 12.39 -12.04 -14.05
CA HIS A 5 12.87 -12.62 -12.79
C HIS A 5 12.50 -11.84 -11.51
N LEU A 6 11.95 -10.63 -11.61
CA LEU A 6 11.57 -9.83 -10.42
C LEU A 6 10.10 -10.03 -9.98
N ASP A 7 9.33 -10.78 -10.76
CA ASP A 7 7.89 -10.91 -10.60
C ASP A 7 7.43 -12.24 -9.96
N ASP A 8 8.32 -13.24 -9.87
CA ASP A 8 7.98 -14.61 -9.42
C ASP A 8 7.48 -14.72 -7.97
N GLY A 9 7.59 -13.66 -7.16
CA GLY A 9 7.12 -13.60 -5.78
C GLY A 9 6.13 -12.47 -5.48
N LEU A 10 5.75 -11.68 -6.49
CA LEU A 10 4.84 -10.56 -6.29
C LEU A 10 3.38 -11.02 -6.39
N PRO A 11 2.47 -10.41 -5.61
CA PRO A 11 1.04 -10.60 -5.81
C PRO A 11 0.63 -10.35 -7.27
N PRO A 12 -0.38 -11.06 -7.79
CA PRO A 12 -0.85 -10.85 -9.15
C PRO A 12 -1.45 -9.45 -9.31
N LEU A 13 -1.33 -8.89 -10.52
CA LEU A 13 -2.14 -7.73 -10.90
C LEU A 13 -3.60 -8.16 -11.04
N ALA A 14 -4.52 -7.20 -10.85
CA ALA A 14 -5.93 -7.42 -11.08
C ALA A 14 -6.22 -7.68 -12.57
N ALA A 15 -7.31 -8.41 -12.84
CA ALA A 15 -7.79 -8.65 -14.20
C ALA A 15 -8.13 -7.32 -14.91
N PRO A 16 -8.07 -7.26 -16.26
CA PRO A 16 -8.31 -6.02 -17.01
C PRO A 16 -9.74 -5.47 -16.83
N ASP A 17 -10.70 -6.33 -16.53
CA ASP A 17 -12.11 -6.00 -16.28
C ASP A 17 -12.43 -5.76 -14.79
N ALA A 18 -11.44 -5.87 -13.90
CA ALA A 18 -11.62 -5.59 -12.48
C ALA A 18 -11.97 -4.11 -12.23
N SER A 19 -12.69 -3.83 -11.16
CA SER A 19 -13.02 -2.46 -10.76
C SER A 19 -11.77 -1.64 -10.39
N ASP A 20 -11.90 -0.32 -10.41
CA ASP A 20 -10.82 0.61 -10.06
C ASP A 20 -10.27 0.35 -8.64
N ASP A 21 -11.15 0.03 -7.69
CA ASP A 21 -10.78 -0.34 -6.32
C ASP A 21 -9.95 -1.64 -6.28
N GLU A 22 -10.35 -2.66 -7.04
CA GLU A 22 -9.61 -3.93 -7.12
C GLU A 22 -8.24 -3.74 -7.75
N ARG A 23 -8.16 -2.95 -8.83
CA ARG A 23 -6.89 -2.60 -9.47
C ARG A 23 -5.98 -1.83 -8.52
N ALA A 24 -6.50 -0.84 -7.81
CA ALA A 24 -5.75 -0.07 -6.82
C ALA A 24 -5.20 -0.97 -5.70
N ARG A 25 -6.02 -1.88 -5.16
CA ARG A 25 -5.60 -2.84 -4.12
C ARG A 25 -4.48 -3.76 -4.61
N ALA A 26 -4.58 -4.30 -5.83
CA ALA A 26 -3.55 -5.17 -6.39
C ALA A 26 -2.20 -4.44 -6.57
N ILE A 27 -2.23 -3.18 -7.02
CA ILE A 27 -1.03 -2.34 -7.14
C ILE A 27 -0.41 -2.09 -5.77
N VAL A 28 -1.22 -1.68 -4.78
CA VAL A 28 -0.77 -1.43 -3.42
C VAL A 28 -0.16 -2.70 -2.81
N ALA A 29 -0.80 -3.86 -2.98
CA ALA A 29 -0.28 -5.14 -2.48
C ALA A 29 1.10 -5.47 -3.06
N ARG A 30 1.33 -5.21 -4.35
CA ARG A 30 2.65 -5.38 -4.98
C ARG A 30 3.68 -4.38 -4.48
N MET A 31 3.29 -3.12 -4.26
CA MET A 31 4.17 -2.12 -3.66
C MET A 31 4.60 -2.54 -2.25
N VAL A 32 3.66 -3.00 -1.43
CA VAL A 32 3.95 -3.50 -0.07
C VAL A 32 4.86 -4.73 -0.13
N ALA A 33 4.60 -5.69 -1.01
CA ALA A 33 5.44 -6.88 -1.16
C ALA A 33 6.87 -6.53 -1.60
N ARG A 34 7.04 -5.47 -2.41
CA ARG A 34 8.33 -5.06 -2.95
C ARG A 34 9.12 -4.14 -2.02
N PHE A 35 8.45 -3.26 -1.28
CA PHE A 35 9.09 -2.16 -0.55
C PHE A 35 8.77 -2.13 0.96
N GLY A 36 7.86 -2.99 1.43
CA GLY A 36 7.30 -2.92 2.78
C GLY A 36 6.07 -2.02 2.86
N ALA A 37 5.30 -2.16 3.94
CA ALA A 37 4.20 -1.27 4.26
C ALA A 37 4.75 0.02 4.93
N PRO A 38 4.08 1.18 4.77
CA PRO A 38 4.46 2.37 5.52
C PRO A 38 4.13 2.21 7.01
N SER A 39 4.90 2.89 7.87
CA SER A 39 4.56 2.97 9.29
C SER A 39 3.41 3.96 9.53
N ILE A 40 2.81 3.92 10.73
CA ILE A 40 1.78 4.89 11.08
C ILE A 40 2.30 6.33 11.11
N GLU A 41 3.56 6.52 11.45
CA GLU A 41 4.21 7.82 11.47
C GLU A 41 4.44 8.36 10.05
N ASP A 42 4.71 7.48 9.07
CA ASP A 42 4.81 7.90 7.67
C ASP A 42 3.47 8.40 7.15
N TYR A 43 2.37 7.70 7.47
CA TYR A 43 1.02 8.18 7.16
C TYR A 43 0.75 9.53 7.81
N ARG A 44 1.10 9.70 9.09
CA ARG A 44 0.91 10.97 9.79
C ARG A 44 1.63 12.12 9.08
N ARG A 45 2.89 11.94 8.69
CA ARG A 45 3.67 12.94 7.94
C ARG A 45 3.02 13.30 6.61
N VAL A 46 2.48 12.33 5.87
CA VAL A 46 1.79 12.60 4.59
C VAL A 46 0.54 13.45 4.80
N TYR A 47 -0.27 13.16 5.82
CA TYR A 47 -1.45 13.97 6.13
C TYR A 47 -1.05 15.41 6.51
N GLU A 48 -0.04 15.57 7.36
CA GLU A 48 0.50 16.89 7.74
C GLU A 48 0.99 17.68 6.51
N GLN A 49 1.74 17.05 5.60
CA GLN A 49 2.24 17.69 4.38
C GLN A 49 1.13 18.03 3.39
N SER A 50 0.07 17.21 3.32
CA SER A 50 -1.06 17.44 2.43
C SER A 50 -2.02 18.53 2.93
N GLY A 51 -1.90 18.97 4.19
CA GLY A 51 -2.84 19.87 4.84
C GLY A 51 -4.20 19.23 5.17
N MET A 52 -4.35 17.91 4.98
CA MET A 52 -5.57 17.18 5.29
C MET A 52 -5.64 16.84 6.79
N PRO A 53 -6.84 16.85 7.40
CA PRO A 53 -6.98 16.49 8.80
C PRO A 53 -6.61 15.01 9.03
N TRP A 54 -5.83 14.75 10.07
CA TRP A 54 -5.47 13.39 10.46
C TRP A 54 -6.70 12.61 10.94
N PRO A 55 -7.05 11.47 10.32
CA PRO A 55 -8.25 10.71 10.65
C PRO A 55 -8.10 9.80 11.89
N GLY A 56 -6.90 9.74 12.49
CA GLY A 56 -6.60 8.83 13.60
C GLY A 56 -5.94 7.52 13.14
N GLY A 57 -5.11 6.94 14.02
CA GLY A 57 -4.31 5.77 13.67
C GLY A 57 -5.13 4.51 13.40
N ASP A 58 -6.22 4.32 14.13
CA ASP A 58 -7.11 3.16 13.93
C ASP A 58 -7.85 3.22 12.60
N GLU A 59 -8.24 4.41 12.15
CA GLU A 59 -8.87 4.60 10.85
C GLU A 59 -7.91 4.31 9.69
N ILE A 60 -6.62 4.69 9.83
CA ILE A 60 -5.59 4.34 8.86
C ILE A 60 -5.37 2.83 8.81
N ARG A 61 -5.22 2.15 9.95
CA ARG A 61 -5.05 0.69 10.01
C ARG A 61 -6.24 -0.06 9.42
N ARG A 62 -7.44 0.51 9.49
CA ARG A 62 -8.66 -0.06 8.89
C ARG A 62 -8.65 0.01 7.36
N ARG A 63 -8.07 1.07 6.77
CA ARG A 63 -8.16 1.37 5.33
C ARG A 63 -6.91 1.03 4.54
N HIS A 64 -5.75 1.03 5.19
CA HIS A 64 -4.45 0.95 4.54
C HIS A 64 -3.59 -0.13 5.16
N PRO A 65 -2.68 -0.74 4.38
CA PRO A 65 -1.63 -1.56 4.95
C PRO A 65 -0.70 -0.70 5.80
N VAL A 66 -0.45 -1.14 7.03
CA VAL A 66 0.44 -0.45 7.99
C VAL A 66 1.43 -1.46 8.52
N ASP A 67 2.70 -1.09 8.52
CA ASP A 67 3.75 -1.92 9.14
C ASP A 67 3.51 -1.99 10.65
N PRO A 68 3.41 -3.19 11.26
CA PRO A 68 3.28 -3.31 12.69
C PRO A 68 4.51 -2.71 13.38
N PRO A 69 4.36 -2.10 14.57
CA PRO A 69 5.52 -1.63 15.31
C PRO A 69 6.45 -2.80 15.59
N THR A 70 7.70 -2.70 15.14
CA THR A 70 8.76 -3.65 15.50
C THR A 70 8.90 -3.61 17.02
N ALA A 71 8.55 -4.72 17.67
CA ALA A 71 8.62 -4.89 19.12
C ALA A 71 10.06 -4.80 19.66
#